data_AF-G3TNY8-F1
#
_entry.id   AF-G3TNY8-F1
#
_cell.length_a   1.000
_cell.length_b   1.000
_cell.length_c   1.000
_cell.angle_alpha   90.00
_cell.angle_beta   90.00
_cell.angle_gamma   90.00
#
_symmetry.space_group_name_H-M   'P 1'
#
loop_
_entity.id
_entity.type
_entity.pdbx_description
1 polymer ?
#
loop_
_entity_poly.entity_id
_entity_poly.type
_entity_poly.pdbx_seq_one_letter_code
_entity_poly.pdbx_strand_id
1 'polypeptide(L)'
;MTSAHISGHLNCRLHLFMGEMDLCGWTSRRVAPEAGSSMAKPRSPPPRPRVNGWSRPIHTPPVIVWTSLLALAFTSFGIFIPLLPYSLKLVAYSVSFSLVTGGLLLFHLVVLVATITIDPAEPNVRRKNYRRPGTIFDRSKLLLFTETRYCHLCGVTVNARAKHCRACNKCTAGFDHHCKWLNNCVGSRNYWWFFTSVLSAVACLLCLMAIVTYIMIIYWVDQEALRSDPQFQKITDENTWLLFLPFIPLKVKAPVLLTIGAAVLVLVISGLLMLGYLFVFHVYIRAKGLTTLEYLKRGR
;
A
#
# COMPACT_ATOMS: atom_id res chain seq x y z
N MET A 1 -39.60 20.57 -33.14
CA MET A 1 -39.12 21.54 -32.13
C MET A 1 -39.79 21.16 -30.81
N THR A 2 -39.23 20.23 -30.01
CA THR A 2 -38.25 20.45 -28.91
C THR A 2 -38.71 21.55 -27.95
N SER A 3 -38.79 21.39 -26.63
CA SER A 3 -38.45 20.31 -25.71
C SER A 3 -39.10 20.65 -24.36
N ALA A 4 -39.69 19.66 -23.69
CA ALA A 4 -40.17 19.75 -22.32
C ALA A 4 -39.04 19.38 -21.35
N HIS A 5 -38.68 20.28 -20.44
CA HIS A 5 -37.73 20.03 -19.37
C HIS A 5 -38.44 19.31 -18.22
N ILE A 6 -38.17 18.01 -18.06
CA ILE A 6 -38.56 17.25 -16.87
C ILE A 6 -37.36 17.24 -15.91
N SER A 7 -37.61 17.76 -14.73
CA SER A 7 -36.79 17.70 -13.52
C SER A 7 -36.58 16.25 -13.07
N GLY A 8 -35.31 15.85 -12.95
CA GLY A 8 -34.89 14.59 -12.34
C GLY A 8 -33.85 14.84 -11.27
N HIS A 9 -34.29 15.16 -10.06
CA HIS A 9 -33.47 15.05 -8.85
C HIS A 9 -33.26 13.56 -8.56
N LEU A 10 -32.03 13.06 -8.72
CA LEU A 10 -31.63 11.79 -8.10
C LEU A 10 -30.41 12.03 -7.20
N ASN A 11 -30.67 11.90 -5.90
CA ASN A 11 -29.68 11.86 -4.83
C ASN A 11 -28.62 10.79 -5.08
N CYS A 12 -27.35 11.15 -4.90
CA CYS A 12 -26.29 10.16 -4.61
C CYS A 12 -25.49 10.62 -3.39
N ARG A 13 -26.17 10.58 -2.23
CA ARG A 13 -25.51 10.47 -0.92
C ARG A 13 -25.02 9.03 -0.78
N LEU A 14 -23.74 8.79 -1.07
CA LEU A 14 -23.01 7.62 -0.57
C LEU A 14 -21.56 8.04 -0.27
N HIS A 15 -21.41 9.05 0.58
CA HIS A 15 -20.16 9.38 1.25
C HIS A 15 -20.28 8.93 2.70
N LEU A 16 -19.96 7.68 2.96
CA LEU A 16 -19.61 7.16 4.28
C LEU A 16 -18.83 5.85 4.03
N PHE A 17 -17.67 5.71 4.68
CA PHE A 17 -16.65 4.65 4.56
C PHE A 17 -15.44 4.89 3.66
N MET A 18 -14.96 6.13 3.49
CA MET A 18 -13.53 6.38 3.25
C MET A 18 -13.15 7.70 3.91
N GLY A 19 -12.27 7.64 4.91
CA GLY A 19 -11.70 8.84 5.53
C GLY A 19 -11.08 9.76 4.48
N GLU A 20 -11.23 11.06 4.69
CA GLU A 20 -10.76 12.14 3.82
C GLU A 20 -9.37 11.85 3.23
N MET A 21 -9.36 11.61 1.91
CA MET A 21 -8.19 11.95 1.11
C MET A 21 -8.11 13.48 1.09
N ASP A 22 -7.55 14.05 2.16
CA ASP A 22 -7.26 15.47 2.30
C ASP A 22 -6.40 15.96 1.13
N LEU A 23 -7.07 16.44 0.09
CA LEU A 23 -6.50 17.28 -0.95
C LEU A 23 -6.37 18.70 -0.37
N CYS A 24 -5.47 18.88 0.60
CA CYS A 24 -5.29 20.18 1.22
C CYS A 24 -4.57 21.15 0.27
N GLY A 25 -5.32 22.15 -0.19
CA GLY A 25 -4.88 23.55 -0.20
C GLY A 25 -4.42 24.13 -1.54
N TRP A 26 -5.38 24.40 -2.44
CA TRP A 26 -5.22 25.49 -3.40
C TRP A 26 -5.91 26.74 -2.82
N THR A 27 -5.14 27.57 -2.11
CA THR A 27 -5.55 28.95 -1.86
C THR A 27 -4.99 29.84 -2.96
N SER A 28 -5.89 30.50 -3.69
CA SER A 28 -5.58 31.50 -4.69
C SER A 28 -4.73 32.61 -4.05
N ARG A 29 -3.58 32.93 -4.65
CA ARG A 29 -2.71 34.02 -4.20
C ARG A 29 -3.38 35.35 -4.55
N ARG A 30 -4.08 35.96 -3.60
CA ARG A 30 -4.26 37.42 -3.57
C ARG A 30 -3.12 38.00 -2.75
N VAL A 31 -2.22 38.72 -3.42
CA VAL A 31 -1.15 39.49 -2.77
C VAL A 31 -1.75 40.84 -2.39
N ALA A 32 -1.98 41.07 -1.10
CA ALA A 32 -2.18 42.41 -0.57
C ALA A 32 -0.80 42.99 -0.19
N PRO A 33 -0.56 44.30 -0.36
CA PRO A 33 0.70 44.92 0.04
C PRO A 33 0.76 45.01 1.58
N GLU A 34 1.83 44.49 2.18
CA GLU A 34 2.09 44.62 3.62
C GLU A 34 2.74 45.97 3.93
N ALA A 35 2.04 46.80 4.70
CA ALA A 35 2.63 47.89 5.46
C ALA A 35 2.88 47.41 6.90
N GLY A 36 4.04 47.77 7.46
CA GLY A 36 4.24 47.85 8.91
C GLY A 36 4.92 46.66 9.57
N SER A 37 6.12 46.93 10.11
CA SER A 37 6.96 46.15 11.00
C SER A 37 6.30 45.03 11.83
N SER A 38 6.83 43.81 11.73
CA SER A 38 6.75 42.84 12.82
C SER A 38 8.10 42.16 13.01
N MET A 39 8.54 42.09 14.28
CA MET A 39 9.71 41.34 14.71
C MET A 39 9.70 39.94 14.08
N ALA A 40 10.74 39.64 13.30
CA ALA A 40 10.89 38.34 12.66
C ALA A 40 10.98 37.26 13.73
N LYS A 41 9.89 36.52 13.96
CA LYS A 41 9.94 35.23 14.68
C LYS A 41 11.07 34.39 14.06
N PRO A 42 11.91 33.71 14.84
CA PRO A 42 12.91 32.80 14.30
C PRO A 42 12.20 31.83 13.36
N ARG A 43 12.47 31.93 12.05
CA ARG A 43 11.93 30.97 11.08
C ARG A 43 12.48 29.62 11.49
N SER A 44 11.60 28.73 11.93
CA SER A 44 11.93 27.32 12.11
C SER A 44 12.67 26.82 10.87
N PRO A 45 13.77 26.06 11.01
CA PRO A 45 14.48 25.54 9.85
C PRO A 45 13.48 24.81 8.96
N PRO A 46 13.56 24.97 7.62
CA PRO A 46 12.62 24.33 6.71
C PRO A 46 12.62 22.82 6.98
N PRO A 47 11.43 22.18 7.06
CA PRO A 47 11.35 20.76 7.38
C PRO A 47 12.20 19.96 6.39
N ARG A 48 13.00 19.03 6.89
CA ARG A 48 13.90 18.26 6.02
C ARG A 48 13.08 17.47 4.99
N PRO A 49 13.52 17.40 3.73
CA PRO A 49 12.86 16.60 2.71
C PRO A 49 12.87 15.12 3.12
N ARG A 50 11.75 14.45 2.91
CA ARG A 50 11.61 13.01 3.10
C ARG A 50 12.39 12.26 2.03
N VAL A 51 13.42 11.49 2.38
CA VAL A 51 14.19 10.73 1.37
C VAL A 51 13.39 9.54 0.86
N ASN A 52 12.78 8.76 1.74
CA ASN A 52 12.00 7.58 1.39
C ASN A 52 10.96 7.27 2.49
N GLY A 53 10.29 6.12 2.40
CA GLY A 53 9.25 5.72 3.34
C GLY A 53 9.73 5.48 4.78
N TRP A 54 11.04 5.30 4.99
CA TRP A 54 11.65 5.13 6.32
C TRP A 54 11.95 6.46 7.03
N SER A 55 11.79 7.60 6.35
CA SER A 55 12.04 8.90 6.99
C SER A 55 10.97 9.21 8.04
N ARG A 56 11.33 10.02 9.04
CA ARG A 56 10.38 10.49 10.06
C ARG A 56 9.62 11.75 9.60
N PRO A 57 8.41 12.01 10.12
CA PRO A 57 7.61 11.13 10.98
C PRO A 57 7.02 9.94 10.21
N ILE A 58 6.80 8.82 10.91
CA ILE A 58 6.07 7.67 10.39
C ILE A 58 4.63 7.82 10.89
N HIS A 59 3.69 7.89 9.95
CA HIS A 59 2.27 7.98 10.27
C HIS A 59 1.67 6.59 10.53
N THR A 60 0.42 6.51 10.96
CA THR A 60 -0.27 5.24 11.28
C THR A 60 -0.41 4.27 10.10
N PRO A 61 -0.71 4.68 8.85
CA PRO A 61 -1.00 3.72 7.77
C PRO A 61 0.14 2.71 7.46
N PRO A 62 1.43 3.11 7.40
CA PRO A 62 2.54 2.15 7.29
C PRO A 62 2.58 1.13 8.43
N VAL A 63 2.29 1.55 9.67
CA VAL A 63 2.26 0.64 10.83
C VAL A 63 1.15 -0.41 10.65
N ILE A 64 -0.02 0.00 10.13
CA ILE A 64 -1.11 -0.92 9.80
C ILE A 64 -0.65 -1.94 8.75
N VAL A 65 0.01 -1.51 7.67
CA VAL A 65 0.52 -2.43 6.63
C VAL A 65 1.44 -3.49 7.22
N TRP A 66 2.44 -3.08 8.01
CA TRP A 66 3.41 -4.01 8.60
C TRP A 66 2.78 -4.94 9.64
N THR A 67 1.90 -4.42 10.49
CA THR A 67 1.20 -5.23 11.50
C THR A 67 0.24 -6.24 10.87
N SER A 68 -0.53 -5.83 9.85
CA SER A 68 -1.39 -6.75 9.09
C SER A 68 -0.57 -7.81 8.36
N LEU A 69 0.55 -7.45 7.72
CA LEU A 69 1.44 -8.41 7.06
C LEU A 69 1.96 -9.47 8.04
N LEU A 70 2.45 -9.03 9.21
CA LEU A 70 2.96 -9.93 10.25
C LEU A 70 1.85 -10.82 10.82
N ALA A 71 0.67 -10.26 11.10
CA ALA A 71 -0.48 -11.03 11.62
C ALA A 71 -0.98 -12.07 10.62
N LEU A 72 -1.09 -11.72 9.34
CA LEU A 72 -1.50 -12.64 8.28
C LEU A 72 -0.44 -13.73 8.06
N ALA A 73 0.85 -13.39 8.06
CA ALA A 73 1.92 -14.38 7.96
C ALA A 73 1.93 -15.34 9.16
N PHE A 74 1.80 -14.80 10.38
CA PHE A 74 1.76 -15.60 11.59
C PHE A 74 0.58 -16.57 11.61
N THR A 75 -0.61 -16.10 11.25
CA THR A 75 -1.81 -16.96 11.18
C THR A 75 -1.75 -17.96 10.02
N SER A 76 -1.20 -17.58 8.85
CA SER A 76 -1.06 -18.51 7.73
C SER A 76 -0.09 -19.65 8.02
N PHE A 77 1.13 -19.34 8.45
CA PHE A 77 2.18 -20.35 8.69
C PHE A 77 2.06 -21.03 10.05
N GLY A 78 1.49 -20.35 11.04
CA GLY A 78 1.33 -20.88 12.40
C GLY A 78 0.00 -21.61 12.62
N ILE A 79 -1.04 -21.37 11.83
CA ILE A 79 -2.36 -21.97 12.06
C ILE A 79 -2.86 -22.69 10.82
N PHE A 80 -3.09 -21.98 9.73
CA PHE A 80 -3.84 -22.54 8.61
C PHE A 80 -3.05 -23.57 7.79
N ILE A 81 -1.81 -23.26 7.43
CA ILE A 81 -0.98 -24.17 6.64
C ILE A 81 -0.74 -25.51 7.37
N PRO A 82 -0.37 -25.53 8.67
CA PRO A 82 -0.22 -26.78 9.41
C PRO A 82 -1.51 -27.59 9.60
N LEU A 83 -2.69 -26.97 9.48
CA LEU A 83 -4.00 -27.65 9.56
C LEU A 83 -4.41 -28.32 8.24
N LEU A 84 -3.65 -28.14 7.15
CA LEU A 84 -3.94 -28.84 5.89
C LEU A 84 -3.70 -30.35 6.06
N PRO A 85 -4.58 -31.23 5.52
CA PRO A 85 -4.48 -32.66 5.79
C PRO A 85 -3.18 -33.32 5.31
N TYR A 86 -2.71 -34.32 6.07
CA TYR A 86 -1.43 -35.01 5.89
C TYR A 86 -1.51 -36.33 5.09
N SER A 87 -2.55 -36.60 4.32
CA SER A 87 -2.55 -37.83 3.49
C SER A 87 -1.45 -37.76 2.43
N LEU A 88 -0.71 -38.83 2.13
CA LEU A 88 0.55 -38.79 1.35
C LEU A 88 0.53 -37.92 0.07
N LYS A 89 -0.58 -37.92 -0.70
CA LYS A 89 -0.75 -37.05 -1.88
C LYS A 89 -1.00 -35.59 -1.48
N LEU A 90 -1.78 -35.38 -0.43
CA LEU A 90 -2.08 -34.07 0.13
C LEU A 90 -0.90 -33.48 0.92
N VAL A 91 0.03 -34.29 1.46
CA VAL A 91 1.33 -33.83 2.00
C VAL A 91 2.19 -33.23 0.91
N ALA A 92 2.34 -33.95 -0.20
CA ALA A 92 3.10 -33.42 -1.34
C ALA A 92 2.50 -32.10 -1.83
N TYR A 93 1.17 -32.00 -1.88
CA TYR A 93 0.49 -30.75 -2.22
C TYR A 93 0.60 -29.68 -1.14
N SER A 94 0.46 -30.00 0.15
CA SER A 94 0.52 -29.02 1.23
C SER A 94 1.94 -28.47 1.42
N VAL A 95 2.98 -29.30 1.28
CA VAL A 95 4.38 -28.85 1.26
C VAL A 95 4.64 -27.95 0.05
N SER A 96 4.22 -28.38 -1.15
CA SER A 96 4.37 -27.56 -2.36
C SER A 96 3.62 -26.23 -2.22
N PHE A 97 2.41 -26.26 -1.67
CA PHE A 97 1.57 -25.08 -1.46
C PHE A 97 2.15 -24.15 -0.39
N SER A 98 2.77 -24.69 0.66
CA SER A 98 3.49 -23.94 1.70
C SER A 98 4.71 -23.23 1.13
N LEU A 99 5.49 -23.91 0.28
CA LEU A 99 6.64 -23.32 -0.40
C LEU A 99 6.21 -22.21 -1.38
N VAL A 100 5.11 -22.43 -2.12
CA VAL A 100 4.54 -21.41 -3.02
C VAL A 100 4.06 -20.20 -2.23
N THR A 101 3.30 -20.41 -1.14
CA THR A 101 2.79 -19.32 -0.30
C THR A 101 3.94 -18.56 0.38
N GLY A 102 4.96 -19.27 0.87
CA GLY A 102 6.17 -18.68 1.47
C GLY A 102 6.98 -17.89 0.46
N GLY A 103 7.19 -18.44 -0.73
CA GLY A 103 7.88 -17.76 -1.83
C GLY A 103 7.13 -16.50 -2.28
N LEU A 104 5.81 -16.57 -2.40
CA LEU A 104 4.98 -15.43 -2.76
C LEU A 104 5.00 -14.33 -1.69
N LEU A 105 4.94 -14.69 -0.41
CA LEU A 105 5.07 -13.75 0.71
C LEU A 105 6.45 -13.10 0.73
N LEU A 106 7.53 -13.87 0.53
CA LEU A 106 8.89 -13.34 0.46
C LEU A 106 9.05 -12.39 -0.73
N PHE A 107 8.55 -12.77 -1.90
CA PHE A 107 8.54 -11.91 -3.08
C PHE A 107 7.80 -10.60 -2.79
N HIS A 108 6.61 -10.69 -2.18
CA HIS A 108 5.82 -9.51 -1.78
C HIS A 108 6.60 -8.61 -0.82
N LEU A 109 7.24 -9.18 0.20
CA LEU A 109 8.08 -8.45 1.16
C LEU A 109 9.22 -7.70 0.45
N VAL A 110 9.92 -8.36 -0.47
CA VAL A 110 11.02 -7.75 -1.23
C VAL A 110 10.52 -6.57 -2.06
N VAL A 111 9.43 -6.72 -2.80
CA VAL A 111 8.91 -5.61 -3.64
C VAL A 111 8.31 -4.48 -2.80
N LEU A 112 7.69 -4.78 -1.65
CA LEU A 112 7.20 -3.77 -0.71
C LEU A 112 8.35 -2.96 -0.12
N VAL A 113 9.40 -3.62 0.38
CA VAL A 113 10.61 -2.98 0.91
C VAL A 113 11.28 -2.13 -0.17
N ALA A 114 11.42 -2.65 -1.39
CA ALA A 114 11.98 -1.90 -2.51
C ALA A 114 11.16 -0.62 -2.80
N THR A 115 9.83 -0.73 -2.86
CA THR A 115 8.92 0.41 -3.10
C THR A 115 9.06 1.51 -2.05
N ILE A 116 9.15 1.12 -0.77
CA ILE A 116 9.29 2.04 0.38
C ILE A 116 10.68 2.67 0.41
N THR A 117 11.72 1.91 0.04
CA THR A 117 13.14 2.32 0.18
C THR A 117 13.62 3.22 -0.96
N ILE A 118 13.16 2.99 -2.19
CA ILE A 118 13.60 3.77 -3.35
C ILE A 118 13.18 5.24 -3.17
N ASP A 119 14.15 6.14 -3.30
CA ASP A 119 13.89 7.59 -3.35
C ASP A 119 13.34 8.00 -4.73
N PRO A 120 12.06 8.42 -4.83
CA PRO A 120 11.45 8.86 -6.07
C PRO A 120 11.82 10.32 -6.43
N ALA A 121 12.68 10.98 -5.63
CA ALA A 121 13.05 12.36 -5.86
C ALA A 121 13.63 12.59 -7.25
N GLU A 122 13.37 13.79 -7.76
CA GLU A 122 13.91 14.26 -9.02
C GLU A 122 15.46 14.29 -8.97
N PRO A 123 16.17 13.93 -10.07
CA PRO A 123 17.63 13.83 -10.08
C PRO A 123 18.40 15.02 -9.50
N ASN A 124 18.01 16.26 -9.80
CA ASN A 124 18.68 17.45 -9.29
C ASN A 124 18.36 17.68 -7.80
N VAL A 125 17.17 17.27 -7.33
CA VAL A 125 16.87 17.24 -5.89
C VAL A 125 17.74 16.22 -5.15
N ARG A 126 17.95 15.03 -5.72
CA ARG A 126 18.80 13.97 -5.12
C ARG A 126 20.27 14.36 -5.04
N ARG A 127 20.78 15.05 -6.05
CA ARG A 127 22.17 15.52 -6.12
C ARG A 127 22.40 16.79 -5.31
N LYS A 128 21.34 17.48 -4.87
CA LYS A 128 21.48 18.73 -4.12
C LYS A 128 22.07 18.45 -2.74
N ASN A 129 23.31 18.90 -2.55
CA ASN A 129 23.90 18.99 -1.23
C ASN A 129 23.28 20.16 -0.47
N TYR A 130 22.41 19.88 0.50
CA TYR A 130 21.84 20.89 1.41
C TYR A 130 22.89 21.64 2.27
N ARG A 131 24.16 21.23 2.20
CA ARG A 131 25.30 21.85 2.89
C ARG A 131 26.02 22.94 2.09
N ARG A 132 25.75 23.09 0.78
CA ARG A 132 26.40 24.12 -0.05
C ARG A 132 25.37 25.15 -0.54
N PRO A 133 25.63 26.47 -0.44
CA PRO A 133 24.82 27.49 -1.10
C PRO A 133 24.73 27.20 -2.60
N GLY A 134 23.54 27.38 -3.16
CA GLY A 134 23.16 26.86 -4.48
C GLY A 134 24.11 27.24 -5.61
N THR A 135 24.41 26.27 -6.47
CA THR A 135 25.10 26.51 -7.75
C THR A 135 24.23 27.40 -8.63
N ILE A 136 24.84 28.47 -9.13
CA ILE A 136 24.24 29.45 -10.05
C ILE A 136 23.64 28.72 -11.26
N PHE A 137 22.44 29.15 -11.64
CA PHE A 137 21.67 28.63 -12.77
C PHE A 137 22.37 28.99 -14.08
N ASP A 138 22.94 28.00 -14.76
CA ASP A 138 23.55 28.19 -16.08
C ASP A 138 22.52 27.97 -17.18
N ARG A 139 22.13 29.06 -17.85
CA ARG A 139 21.15 29.08 -18.95
C ARG A 139 21.66 28.36 -20.22
N SER A 140 22.97 28.16 -20.37
CA SER A 140 23.55 27.60 -21.59
C SER A 140 23.29 26.09 -21.78
N LYS A 141 23.04 25.35 -20.69
CA LYS A 141 22.67 23.91 -20.71
C LYS A 141 21.20 23.65 -21.06
N LEU A 142 20.39 24.70 -21.26
CA LEU A 142 18.95 24.62 -21.52
C LEU A 142 18.62 24.17 -22.96
N LEU A 143 19.56 24.31 -23.90
CA LEU A 143 19.30 24.15 -25.33
C LEU A 143 19.21 22.68 -25.81
N LEU A 144 19.49 21.69 -24.96
CA LEU A 144 19.45 20.26 -25.35
C LEU A 144 18.22 19.50 -24.82
N PHE A 145 17.37 20.09 -23.96
CA PHE A 145 16.19 19.40 -23.42
C PHE A 145 15.05 20.39 -23.12
N THR A 146 14.12 20.54 -24.06
CA THR A 146 13.07 21.56 -24.14
C THR A 146 11.97 21.54 -23.06
N GLU A 147 12.15 20.86 -21.93
CA GLU A 147 11.09 20.71 -20.92
C GLU A 147 11.63 20.72 -19.47
N THR A 148 12.28 21.80 -19.06
CA THR A 148 12.69 22.00 -17.65
C THR A 148 12.00 23.21 -17.02
N ARG A 149 11.75 23.15 -15.71
CA ARG A 149 11.11 24.22 -14.93
C ARG A 149 11.83 24.43 -13.60
N TYR A 150 11.88 25.65 -13.09
CA TYR A 150 12.50 25.92 -11.80
C TYR A 150 11.52 25.70 -10.64
N CYS A 151 11.93 24.95 -9.62
CA CYS A 151 11.16 24.81 -8.38
C CYS A 151 11.73 25.75 -7.31
N HIS A 152 10.98 26.79 -6.95
CA HIS A 152 11.40 27.74 -5.91
C HIS A 152 11.46 27.14 -4.51
N LEU A 153 10.65 26.12 -4.21
CA LEU A 153 10.65 25.46 -2.89
C LEU A 153 11.89 24.58 -2.69
N CYS A 154 12.28 23.82 -3.72
CA CYS A 154 13.49 23.00 -3.67
C CYS A 154 14.74 23.78 -4.09
N GLY A 155 14.59 24.95 -4.70
CA GLY A 155 15.68 25.79 -5.23
C GLY A 155 16.53 25.05 -6.28
N VAL A 156 15.91 24.31 -7.19
CA VAL A 156 16.55 23.57 -8.28
C VAL A 156 15.69 23.55 -9.53
N THR A 157 16.34 23.43 -10.69
CA THR A 157 15.67 23.12 -11.96
C THR A 157 15.25 21.65 -11.97
N VAL A 158 14.02 21.37 -12.37
CA VAL A 158 13.42 20.03 -12.42
C VAL A 158 12.80 19.79 -13.79
N ASN A 159 12.66 18.52 -14.18
CA ASN A 159 11.95 18.16 -15.42
C ASN A 159 10.48 18.65 -15.38
N ALA A 160 9.86 18.93 -16.54
CA ALA A 160 8.50 19.47 -16.63
C ALA A 160 7.45 18.59 -15.95
N ARG A 161 7.60 17.26 -16.06
CA ARG A 161 6.74 16.25 -15.42
C ARG A 161 6.99 16.07 -13.91
N ALA A 162 8.07 16.64 -13.35
CA ALA A 162 8.31 16.57 -11.92
C ALA A 162 7.31 17.48 -11.17
N LYS A 163 6.83 17.07 -10.00
CA LYS A 163 5.96 17.89 -9.12
C LYS A 163 6.49 17.92 -7.70
N HIS A 164 6.28 19.04 -7.01
CA HIS A 164 6.65 19.21 -5.61
C HIS A 164 5.56 18.62 -4.72
N CYS A 165 5.90 17.63 -3.89
CA CYS A 165 5.03 17.09 -2.87
C CYS A 165 5.28 17.81 -1.55
N ARG A 166 4.29 18.54 -1.04
CA ARG A 166 4.38 19.26 0.23
C ARG A 166 4.56 18.32 1.42
N ALA A 167 3.89 17.16 1.41
CA ALA A 167 4.00 16.17 2.49
C ALA A 167 5.40 15.55 2.60
N CYS A 168 6.10 15.37 1.46
CA CYS A 168 7.49 14.89 1.44
C CYS A 168 8.52 16.03 1.40
N ASN A 169 8.08 17.28 1.28
CA ASN A 169 8.88 18.47 1.00
C ASN A 169 9.97 18.26 -0.07
N LYS A 170 9.61 17.66 -1.23
CA LYS A 170 10.55 17.42 -2.33
C LYS A 170 9.87 17.37 -3.69
N CYS A 171 10.62 17.65 -4.75
CA CYS A 171 10.17 17.32 -6.11
C CYS A 171 10.43 15.85 -6.43
N THR A 172 9.43 15.19 -6.98
CA THR A 172 9.46 13.81 -7.44
C THR A 172 9.37 13.79 -8.97
N ALA A 173 10.24 13.01 -9.62
CA ALA A 173 10.21 12.84 -11.07
C ALA A 173 9.02 11.94 -11.48
N GLY A 174 8.31 12.33 -12.55
CA GLY A 174 7.12 11.61 -13.03
C GLY A 174 6.12 11.37 -11.89
N PHE A 175 5.79 12.41 -11.14
CA PHE A 175 4.98 12.31 -9.93
C PHE A 175 3.60 11.74 -10.24
N ASP A 176 3.24 10.66 -9.56
CA ASP A 176 1.92 10.03 -9.66
C ASP A 176 1.03 10.48 -8.50
N HIS A 177 1.42 10.12 -7.26
CA HIS A 177 0.73 10.52 -6.05
C HIS A 177 1.63 10.42 -4.81
N HIS A 178 1.18 10.98 -3.69
CA HIS A 178 1.77 10.70 -2.38
C HIS A 178 0.98 9.59 -1.71
N CYS A 179 1.62 8.46 -1.40
CA CYS A 179 0.98 7.31 -0.78
C CYS A 179 1.22 7.33 0.74
N LYS A 180 0.14 7.55 1.50
CA LYS A 180 0.19 7.52 2.97
C LYS A 180 0.60 6.13 3.47
N TRP A 181 0.15 5.06 2.82
CA TRP A 181 0.45 3.66 3.18
C TRP A 181 1.93 3.28 3.03
N LEU A 182 2.63 3.88 2.06
CA LEU A 182 4.07 3.69 1.86
C LEU A 182 4.93 4.70 2.62
N ASN A 183 4.30 5.70 3.24
CA ASN A 183 4.97 6.89 3.75
C ASN A 183 5.88 7.57 2.71
N ASN A 184 5.60 7.44 1.41
CA ASN A 184 6.50 7.86 0.34
C ASN A 184 5.70 8.37 -0.87
N CYS A 185 6.36 9.12 -1.76
CA CYS A 185 5.77 9.41 -3.06
C CYS A 185 5.90 8.20 -3.98
N VAL A 186 4.92 8.04 -4.88
CA VAL A 186 5.03 7.17 -6.05
C VAL A 186 5.35 8.07 -7.25
N GLY A 187 6.46 7.76 -7.93
CA GLY A 187 6.91 8.45 -9.11
C GLY A 187 7.65 7.50 -10.06
N SER A 188 8.28 8.04 -11.11
CA SER A 188 8.82 7.21 -12.19
C SER A 188 9.83 6.15 -11.74
N ARG A 189 10.63 6.41 -10.69
CA ARG A 189 11.66 5.49 -10.18
C ARG A 189 11.13 4.31 -9.38
N ASN A 190 9.97 4.44 -8.74
CA ASN A 190 9.40 3.40 -7.88
C ASN A 190 8.00 2.93 -8.32
N TYR A 191 7.44 3.47 -9.40
CA TYR A 191 6.11 3.10 -9.89
C TYR A 191 5.98 1.60 -10.19
N TRP A 192 6.97 1.01 -10.88
CA TRP A 192 6.91 -0.41 -11.23
C TRP A 192 6.92 -1.30 -9.97
N TRP A 193 7.79 -0.99 -9.00
CA TRP A 193 7.82 -1.66 -7.70
C TRP A 193 6.49 -1.51 -6.95
N PHE A 194 5.90 -0.30 -6.94
CA PHE A 194 4.60 -0.05 -6.35
C PHE A 194 3.52 -0.93 -7.02
N PHE A 195 3.42 -0.93 -8.34
CA PHE A 195 2.43 -1.72 -9.06
C PHE A 195 2.60 -3.22 -8.79
N THR A 196 3.83 -3.73 -8.85
CA THR A 196 4.16 -5.12 -8.53
C THR A 196 3.86 -5.46 -7.06
N SER A 197 4.03 -4.50 -6.13
CA SER A 197 3.67 -4.69 -4.72
C SER A 197 2.16 -4.83 -4.52
N VAL A 198 1.35 -4.06 -5.25
CA VAL A 198 -0.12 -4.19 -5.21
C VAL A 198 -0.56 -5.54 -5.80
N LEU A 199 -0.01 -5.92 -6.96
CA LEU A 199 -0.33 -7.19 -7.61
C LEU A 199 0.06 -8.40 -6.74
N SER A 200 1.27 -8.40 -6.18
CA SER A 200 1.73 -9.47 -5.28
C SER A 200 0.92 -9.52 -3.99
N ALA A 201 0.50 -8.38 -3.43
CA ALA A 201 -0.40 -8.37 -2.27
C ALA A 201 -1.75 -9.01 -2.58
N VAL A 202 -2.35 -8.68 -3.74
CA VAL A 202 -3.61 -9.31 -4.19
C VAL A 202 -3.42 -10.81 -4.35
N ALA A 203 -2.33 -11.27 -4.97
CA ALA A 203 -2.02 -12.69 -5.10
C ALA A 203 -1.87 -13.38 -3.73
N CYS A 204 -1.13 -12.79 -2.79
CA CYS A 204 -1.00 -13.32 -1.42
C CYS A 204 -2.36 -13.47 -0.73
N LEU A 205 -3.22 -12.45 -0.84
CA LEU A 205 -4.54 -12.45 -0.21
C LEU A 205 -5.49 -13.48 -0.86
N LEU A 206 -5.43 -13.66 -2.18
CA LEU A 206 -6.20 -14.71 -2.87
C LEU A 206 -5.75 -16.11 -2.44
N CYS A 207 -4.44 -16.34 -2.35
CA CYS A 207 -3.91 -17.61 -1.83
C CYS A 207 -4.39 -17.85 -0.40
N LEU A 208 -4.29 -16.86 0.49
CA LEU A 208 -4.75 -17.01 1.87
C LEU A 208 -6.26 -17.22 1.96
N MET A 209 -7.06 -16.51 1.15
CA MET A 209 -8.50 -16.71 1.06
C MET A 209 -8.84 -18.15 0.69
N ALA A 210 -8.14 -18.72 -0.30
CA ALA A 210 -8.36 -20.10 -0.72
C ALA A 210 -8.04 -21.09 0.41
N ILE A 211 -6.92 -20.92 1.12
CA ILE A 211 -6.54 -21.77 2.26
C ILE A 211 -7.61 -21.71 3.36
N VAL A 212 -7.94 -20.51 3.83
CA VAL A 212 -8.84 -20.36 4.98
C VAL A 212 -10.24 -20.84 4.62
N THR A 213 -10.71 -20.53 3.41
CA THR A 213 -12.02 -21.01 2.93
C THR A 213 -12.04 -22.53 2.83
N TYR A 214 -10.98 -23.15 2.29
CA TYR A 214 -10.84 -24.60 2.23
C TYR A 214 -10.93 -25.23 3.63
N ILE A 215 -10.15 -24.73 4.59
CA ILE A 215 -10.17 -25.24 5.97
C ILE A 215 -11.56 -25.06 6.61
N MET A 216 -12.18 -23.90 6.44
CA MET A 216 -13.51 -23.65 6.98
C MET A 216 -14.56 -24.58 6.36
N ILE A 217 -14.49 -24.89 5.06
CA ILE A 217 -15.38 -25.85 4.41
C ILE A 217 -15.15 -27.26 4.95
N ILE A 218 -13.88 -27.71 4.96
CA ILE A 218 -13.55 -29.08 5.41
C ILE A 218 -13.88 -29.26 6.90
N TYR A 219 -13.77 -28.22 7.73
CA TYR A 219 -14.21 -28.26 9.13
C TYR A 219 -15.67 -28.68 9.29
N TRP A 220 -16.56 -28.36 8.33
CA TRP A 220 -17.96 -28.76 8.39
C TRP A 220 -18.28 -30.05 7.62
N VAL A 221 -17.41 -30.44 6.69
CA VAL A 221 -17.61 -31.61 5.81
C VAL A 221 -16.95 -32.86 6.39
N ASP A 222 -15.69 -32.76 6.79
CA ASP A 222 -14.84 -33.86 7.24
C ASP A 222 -13.79 -33.34 8.24
N GLN A 223 -14.16 -33.29 9.51
CA GLN A 223 -13.26 -32.82 10.58
C GLN A 223 -12.04 -33.72 10.74
N GLU A 224 -12.19 -35.02 10.49
CA GLU A 224 -11.11 -36.01 10.62
C GLU A 224 -10.00 -35.76 9.61
N ALA A 225 -10.32 -35.25 8.41
CA ALA A 225 -9.30 -34.82 7.46
C ALA A 225 -8.37 -33.74 8.04
N LEU A 226 -8.91 -32.71 8.69
CA LEU A 226 -8.09 -31.65 9.31
C LEU A 226 -7.34 -32.12 10.56
N ARG A 227 -7.84 -33.20 11.21
CA ARG A 227 -7.24 -33.81 12.41
C ARG A 227 -6.26 -34.94 12.08
N SER A 228 -5.76 -35.00 10.85
CA SER A 228 -4.86 -36.06 10.37
C SER A 228 -3.45 -36.04 10.96
N ASP A 229 -3.04 -34.98 11.66
CA ASP A 229 -1.76 -34.94 12.36
C ASP A 229 -1.72 -35.93 13.55
N PRO A 230 -0.65 -36.72 13.73
CA PRO A 230 -0.55 -37.71 14.82
C PRO A 230 -0.77 -37.13 16.23
N GLN A 231 -0.51 -35.84 16.45
CA GLN A 231 -0.72 -35.19 17.74
C GLN A 231 -2.21 -35.12 18.15
N PHE A 232 -3.15 -35.18 17.18
CA PHE A 232 -4.58 -35.25 17.46
C PHE A 232 -5.03 -36.62 18.02
N GLN A 233 -4.26 -37.70 17.82
CA GLN A 233 -4.59 -39.02 18.38
C GLN A 233 -4.67 -39.03 19.92
N LYS A 234 -3.98 -38.08 20.56
CA LYS A 234 -3.99 -37.91 22.03
C LYS A 234 -5.16 -37.09 22.54
N ILE A 235 -6.02 -36.57 21.66
CA ILE A 235 -7.12 -35.66 21.98
C ILE A 235 -8.44 -36.40 21.77
N THR A 236 -9.10 -36.77 22.86
CA THR A 236 -10.41 -37.46 22.83
C THR A 236 -11.59 -36.49 22.69
N ASP A 237 -11.43 -35.23 23.07
CA ASP A 237 -12.47 -34.20 22.92
C ASP A 237 -12.46 -33.62 21.50
N GLU A 238 -13.50 -33.95 20.73
CA GLU A 238 -13.73 -33.47 19.36
C GLU A 238 -13.79 -31.93 19.28
N ASN A 239 -14.20 -31.27 20.36
CA ASN A 239 -14.27 -29.80 20.42
C ASN A 239 -12.91 -29.14 20.71
N THR A 240 -11.85 -29.92 20.97
CA THR A 240 -10.51 -29.38 21.20
C THR A 240 -9.68 -29.43 19.91
N TRP A 241 -9.06 -28.31 19.55
CA TRP A 241 -8.22 -28.14 18.36
C TRP A 241 -6.78 -27.76 18.75
N LEU A 242 -5.81 -28.06 17.88
CA LEU A 242 -4.41 -27.74 18.08
C LEU A 242 -3.98 -26.64 17.11
N LEU A 243 -3.45 -25.54 17.64
CA LEU A 243 -2.78 -24.48 16.85
C LEU A 243 -1.26 -24.69 16.88
N PHE A 244 -0.54 -24.10 15.92
CA PHE A 244 0.92 -24.10 15.86
C PHE A 244 1.56 -25.49 15.76
N LEU A 245 0.89 -26.40 15.06
CA LEU A 245 1.45 -27.69 14.67
C LEU A 245 2.63 -27.54 13.71
N PRO A 246 3.59 -28.48 13.72
CA PRO A 246 3.78 -29.54 14.71
C PRO A 246 4.59 -29.07 15.94
N PHE A 247 5.08 -27.82 15.94
CA PHE A 247 6.16 -27.38 16.83
C PHE A 247 5.70 -26.99 18.24
N ILE A 248 4.57 -26.27 18.38
CA ILE A 248 4.10 -25.75 19.67
C ILE A 248 2.58 -25.98 19.79
N PRO A 249 2.11 -27.23 19.92
CA PRO A 249 0.67 -27.54 19.91
C PRO A 249 -0.07 -26.84 21.06
N LEU A 250 -0.85 -25.81 20.72
CA LEU A 250 -1.69 -25.08 21.67
C LEU A 250 -3.13 -25.58 21.58
N LYS A 251 -3.65 -26.13 22.68
CA LYS A 251 -5.03 -26.59 22.78
C LYS A 251 -5.99 -25.40 22.87
N VAL A 252 -6.94 -25.34 21.95
CA VAL A 252 -8.02 -24.34 21.93
C VAL A 252 -9.37 -25.04 21.72
N LYS A 253 -10.48 -24.37 22.03
CA LYS A 253 -11.82 -24.87 21.69
C LYS A 253 -12.18 -24.50 20.25
N ALA A 254 -13.05 -25.28 19.60
CA ALA A 254 -13.43 -25.05 18.21
C ALA A 254 -13.94 -23.63 17.91
N PRO A 255 -14.73 -22.96 18.79
CA PRO A 255 -15.16 -21.58 18.56
C PRO A 255 -13.99 -20.60 18.39
N VAL A 256 -12.85 -20.84 19.03
CA VAL A 256 -11.65 -19.99 18.91
C VAL A 256 -11.07 -20.11 17.50
N LEU A 257 -10.90 -21.33 16.99
CA LEU A 257 -10.40 -21.58 15.64
C LEU A 257 -11.34 -20.96 14.59
N LEU A 258 -12.64 -21.16 14.72
CA LEU A 258 -13.65 -20.60 13.81
C LEU A 258 -13.68 -19.07 13.84
N THR A 259 -13.53 -18.47 15.03
CA THR A 259 -13.48 -17.00 15.18
C THR A 259 -12.22 -16.43 14.52
N ILE A 260 -11.05 -17.07 14.69
CA ILE A 260 -9.82 -16.68 14.02
C ILE A 260 -9.98 -16.79 12.50
N GLY A 261 -10.52 -17.91 12.01
CA GLY A 261 -10.81 -18.13 10.59
C GLY A 261 -11.73 -17.05 10.00
N ALA A 262 -12.85 -16.76 10.67
CA ALA A 262 -13.79 -15.72 10.26
C ALA A 262 -13.15 -14.31 10.26
N ALA A 263 -12.41 -13.96 11.31
CA ALA A 263 -11.73 -12.66 11.41
C ALA A 263 -10.69 -12.49 10.29
N VAL A 264 -9.91 -13.53 10.00
CA VAL A 264 -8.94 -13.52 8.89
C VAL A 264 -9.64 -13.40 7.54
N LEU A 265 -10.76 -14.12 7.32
CA LEU A 265 -11.54 -13.96 6.09
C LEU A 265 -12.07 -12.54 5.91
N VAL A 266 -12.62 -11.91 6.96
CA VAL A 266 -13.08 -10.52 6.92
C VAL A 266 -11.93 -9.57 6.55
N LEU A 267 -10.77 -9.74 7.17
CA LEU A 267 -9.58 -8.92 6.88
C LEU A 267 -9.09 -9.12 5.43
N VAL A 268 -9.07 -10.37 4.95
CA VAL A 268 -8.64 -10.72 3.60
C VAL A 268 -9.61 -10.18 2.56
N ILE A 269 -10.92 -10.34 2.76
CA ILE A 269 -11.97 -9.78 1.87
C ILE A 269 -11.85 -8.26 1.82
N SER A 270 -11.73 -7.60 2.97
CA SER A 270 -11.56 -6.15 3.04
C SER A 270 -10.30 -5.69 2.31
N GLY A 271 -9.18 -6.40 2.50
CA GLY A 271 -7.93 -6.15 1.80
C GLY A 271 -8.03 -6.34 0.29
N LEU A 272 -8.71 -7.39 -0.17
CA LEU A 272 -8.93 -7.67 -1.59
C LEU A 272 -9.82 -6.62 -2.25
N LEU A 273 -10.86 -6.14 -1.56
CA LEU A 273 -11.71 -5.06 -2.07
C LEU A 273 -10.88 -3.78 -2.25
N MET A 274 -10.12 -3.37 -1.24
CA MET A 274 -9.30 -2.16 -1.30
C MET A 274 -8.18 -2.25 -2.34
N LEU A 275 -7.39 -3.33 -2.31
CA LEU A 275 -6.24 -3.50 -3.20
C LEU A 275 -6.65 -3.90 -4.61
N GLY A 276 -7.73 -4.65 -4.77
CA GLY A 276 -8.33 -4.99 -6.05
C GLY A 276 -8.85 -3.75 -6.77
N TYR A 277 -9.55 -2.87 -6.05
CA TYR A 277 -9.95 -1.57 -6.60
C TYR A 277 -8.73 -0.75 -7.04
N LEU A 278 -7.71 -0.64 -6.19
CA LEU A 278 -6.47 0.07 -6.51
C LEU A 278 -5.77 -0.53 -7.74
N PHE A 279 -5.69 -1.85 -7.82
CA PHE A 279 -5.09 -2.57 -8.94
C PHE A 279 -5.82 -2.27 -10.25
N VAL A 280 -7.15 -2.44 -10.28
CA VAL A 280 -7.98 -2.16 -11.46
C VAL A 280 -7.87 -0.69 -11.87
N PHE A 281 -7.89 0.23 -10.91
CA PHE A 281 -7.69 1.65 -11.17
C PHE A 281 -6.34 1.93 -11.85
N HIS A 282 -5.25 1.35 -11.33
CA HIS A 282 -3.93 1.52 -11.94
C HIS A 282 -3.81 0.86 -13.32
N VAL A 283 -4.45 -0.29 -13.54
CA VAL A 283 -4.53 -0.90 -14.89
C VAL A 283 -5.25 0.04 -15.85
N TYR A 284 -6.40 0.59 -15.43
CA TYR A 284 -7.21 1.50 -16.23
C TYR A 284 -6.45 2.78 -16.64
N ILE A 285 -5.84 3.50 -15.69
CA ILE A 285 -5.12 4.75 -16.02
C ILE A 285 -3.89 4.48 -16.90
N ARG A 286 -3.23 3.32 -16.72
CA ARG A 286 -2.07 2.95 -17.54
C ARG A 286 -2.47 2.58 -18.96
N ALA A 287 -3.61 1.92 -19.16
CA ALA A 287 -4.17 1.69 -20.49
C ALA A 287 -4.49 3.01 -21.22
N LYS A 288 -4.74 4.10 -20.48
CA LYS A 288 -4.95 5.45 -21.02
C LYS A 288 -3.67 6.31 -21.09
N GLY A 289 -2.51 5.77 -20.68
CA GLY A 289 -1.24 6.51 -20.65
C GLY A 289 -1.21 7.66 -19.64
N LEU A 290 -2.05 7.61 -18.59
CA LEU A 290 -2.19 8.67 -17.59
C LEU A 290 -1.52 8.30 -16.26
N THR A 291 -1.06 9.32 -15.54
CA THR A 291 -0.80 9.25 -14.10
C THR A 291 -2.08 9.49 -13.30
N THR A 292 -2.10 9.06 -12.03
CA THR A 292 -3.20 9.31 -11.09
C THR A 292 -3.51 10.81 -10.98
N LEU A 293 -2.47 11.64 -10.90
CA LEU A 293 -2.62 13.09 -10.85
C LEU A 293 -3.27 13.67 -12.12
N GLU A 294 -2.90 13.17 -13.30
CA GLU A 294 -3.48 13.63 -14.57
C GLU A 294 -4.93 13.21 -14.70
N TYR A 295 -5.28 11.98 -14.30
CA TYR A 295 -6.66 11.51 -14.27
C TYR A 295 -7.53 12.41 -13.38
N LEU A 296 -7.09 12.68 -12.14
CA LEU A 296 -7.83 13.52 -11.19
C LEU A 296 -7.98 14.97 -11.64
N LYS A 297 -7.08 15.48 -12.49
CA LYS A 297 -7.19 16.84 -13.06
C LYS A 297 -8.16 16.93 -14.22
N ARG A 298 -8.43 15.83 -14.93
CA ARG A 298 -9.38 15.79 -16.04
C ARG A 298 -10.82 15.65 -15.56
N GLY A 299 -11.03 15.08 -14.37
CA GLY A 299 -12.35 14.91 -13.76
C GLY A 299 -12.83 16.09 -12.91
N ARG A 300 -12.09 17.21 -12.89
CA ARG A 300 -12.50 18.48 -12.28
C ARG A 300 -12.71 19.52 -13.37
#